data_AF-A0A178BAI8-F1
#
_entry.id   AF-A0A178BAI8-F1
#
_cell.length_a   1.000
_cell.length_b   1.000
_cell.length_c   1.000
_cell.angle_alpha   90.00
_cell.angle_beta   90.00
_cell.angle_gamma   90.00
#
_symmetry.space_group_name_H-M   'P 1'
#
loop_
_entity.id
_entity.type
_entity.pdbx_description
1 polymer ?
#
loop_
_entity_poly.entity_id
_entity_poly.type
_entity_poly.pdbx_seq_one_letter_code
_entity_poly.pdbx_strand_id
1 'polypeptide(L)'
;MSPTLPSPTSPLYRPNLYLLPANKFDEAAIAHLHTLSPFIWTPLIDLNHPLQPGQEPILNTYGLIDWLADINWPVAHPVSQLLLTLVNDDVSKRDAYGDVLVAAVVRVLENVDEWDWVYWTLVHVVDRIEDRTWMRESFGGSLRRLRERVPRQEEEGWEFAEVISRCLGEDSSADQGE
;
A
#
# COMPACT_ATOMS: atom_id res chain seq x y z
N MET A 1 -4.57 -25.19 27.18
CA MET A 1 -5.42 -24.67 26.08
C MET A 1 -4.90 -23.30 25.75
N SER A 2 -4.22 -23.14 24.61
CA SER A 2 -3.78 -21.81 24.17
C SER A 2 -5.00 -21.05 23.63
N PRO A 3 -5.23 -19.79 24.03
CA PRO A 3 -6.32 -19.01 23.47
C PRO A 3 -6.06 -18.81 21.97
N THR A 4 -7.03 -19.22 21.15
CA THR A 4 -7.03 -18.95 19.72
C THR A 4 -7.19 -17.44 19.55
N LEU A 5 -6.16 -16.77 19.04
CA LEU A 5 -6.26 -15.34 18.69
C LEU A 5 -7.33 -15.19 17.60
N PRO A 6 -8.24 -14.21 17.72
CA PRO A 6 -9.23 -13.96 16.67
C PRO A 6 -8.52 -13.59 15.37
N SER A 7 -9.05 -14.06 14.24
CA SER A 7 -8.57 -13.67 12.91
C SER A 7 -8.49 -12.15 12.80
N PRO A 8 -7.46 -11.57 12.15
CA PRO A 8 -7.37 -10.12 11.97
C PRO A 8 -8.47 -9.59 11.04
N THR A 9 -9.18 -10.49 10.34
CA THR A 9 -10.38 -10.23 9.55
C THR A 9 -11.68 -10.32 10.35
N SER A 10 -11.61 -10.63 11.66
CA SER A 10 -12.79 -10.72 12.52
C SER A 10 -13.35 -9.32 12.82
N PRO A 11 -14.68 -9.11 12.73
CA PRO A 11 -15.30 -7.81 13.05
C PRO A 11 -15.15 -7.40 14.52
N LEU A 12 -14.67 -8.29 15.39
CA LEU A 12 -14.41 -8.02 16.81
C LEU A 12 -12.96 -7.64 17.11
N TYR A 13 -12.04 -7.80 16.14
CA TYR A 13 -10.67 -7.36 16.30
C TYR A 13 -10.63 -5.83 16.25
N ARG A 14 -10.09 -5.20 17.30
CA ARG A 14 -9.84 -3.75 17.32
C ARG A 14 -8.35 -3.51 17.16
N PRO A 15 -7.90 -2.87 16.06
CA PRO A 15 -6.50 -2.52 15.91
C PRO A 15 -6.03 -1.60 17.05
N ASN A 16 -4.79 -1.80 17.48
CA ASN A 16 -4.17 -0.92 18.46
C ASN A 16 -3.61 0.33 17.75
N LEU A 17 -4.44 1.37 17.67
CA LEU A 17 -4.11 2.62 16.96
C LEU A 17 -2.90 3.37 17.56
N TYR A 18 -2.51 3.07 18.80
CA TYR A 18 -1.30 3.65 19.42
C TYR A 18 0.02 3.21 18.78
N LEU A 19 -0.05 2.24 17.85
CA LEU A 19 1.12 1.78 17.09
C LEU A 19 1.35 2.58 15.80
N LEU A 20 0.40 3.43 15.39
CA LEU A 20 0.60 4.32 14.25
C LEU A 20 1.60 5.43 14.59
N PRO A 21 2.36 5.93 13.61
CA PRO A 21 3.18 7.13 13.79
C PRO A 21 2.33 8.28 14.32
N ALA A 22 2.82 8.97 15.36
CA ALA A 22 2.12 10.13 15.92
C ALA A 22 2.25 11.38 15.03
N ASN A 23 3.26 11.43 14.17
CA ASN A 23 3.54 12.53 13.25
C ASN A 23 4.51 12.09 12.15
N LYS A 24 4.73 12.96 11.16
CA LYS A 24 5.59 12.72 9.99
C LYS A 24 7.07 12.41 10.27
N PHE A 25 7.55 12.65 11.49
CA PHE A 25 8.93 12.39 11.93
C PHE A 25 9.04 11.16 12.83
N ASP A 26 7.93 10.46 13.11
CA ASP A 26 7.89 9.34 14.06
C ASP A 26 8.34 8.02 13.40
N GLU A 27 9.60 7.98 12.99
CA GLU A 27 10.24 6.78 12.43
C GLU A 27 10.38 5.67 13.49
N ALA A 28 10.41 6.04 14.77
CA ALA A 28 10.52 5.10 15.88
C ALA A 28 9.28 4.19 15.99
N ALA A 29 8.08 4.70 15.70
CA ALA A 29 6.88 3.88 15.62
C ALA A 29 7.02 2.78 14.55
N ILE A 30 7.53 3.12 13.37
CA ILE A 30 7.72 2.15 12.28
C ILE A 30 8.82 1.13 12.63
N ALA A 31 9.93 1.59 13.20
CA ALA A 31 10.97 0.69 13.69
C ALA A 31 10.43 -0.29 14.74
N HIS A 32 9.53 0.15 15.62
CA HIS A 32 8.85 -0.74 16.56
C HIS A 32 7.93 -1.75 15.85
N LEU A 33 7.16 -1.33 14.84
CA LEU A 33 6.29 -2.23 14.06
C LEU A 33 7.07 -3.38 13.40
N HIS A 34 8.29 -3.13 12.91
CA HIS A 34 9.16 -4.19 12.38
C HIS A 34 9.53 -5.28 13.40
N THR A 35 9.47 -4.98 14.71
CA THR A 35 9.72 -5.96 15.78
C THR A 35 8.50 -6.79 16.13
N LEU A 36 7.32 -6.42 15.63
CA LEU A 36 6.05 -7.06 15.93
C LEU A 36 5.64 -8.04 14.83
N SER A 37 4.84 -9.03 15.20
CA SER A 37 4.20 -9.91 14.22
C SER A 37 3.30 -9.09 13.28
N PRO A 38 3.31 -9.35 11.95
CA PRO A 38 2.40 -8.72 11.00
C PRO A 38 0.92 -8.80 11.42
N PHE A 39 0.51 -9.88 12.08
CA PHE A 39 -0.83 -10.00 12.66
C PHE A 39 -1.27 -8.79 13.50
N ILE A 40 -0.33 -8.13 14.18
CA ILE A 40 -0.60 -7.00 15.08
C ILE A 40 -0.84 -5.71 14.29
N TRP A 41 -0.15 -5.49 13.18
CA TRP A 41 -0.10 -4.19 12.51
C TRP A 41 -0.68 -4.19 11.09
N THR A 42 -0.86 -5.34 10.44
CA THR A 42 -1.55 -5.43 9.14
C THR A 42 -2.94 -4.76 9.16
N PRO A 43 -3.75 -4.87 10.22
CA PRO A 43 -5.03 -4.15 10.31
C PRO A 43 -4.90 -2.62 10.39
N LEU A 44 -3.69 -2.08 10.58
CA LEU A 44 -3.40 -0.65 10.57
C LEU A 44 -3.05 -0.12 9.18
N ILE A 45 -2.88 -1.00 8.16
CA ILE A 45 -2.47 -0.58 6.82
C ILE A 45 -3.47 0.39 6.21
N ASP A 46 -4.74 0.06 6.31
CA ASP A 46 -5.84 0.88 5.83
C ASP A 46 -6.95 0.88 6.88
N LEU A 47 -7.13 2.04 7.51
CA LEU A 47 -8.13 2.24 8.55
C LEU A 47 -9.47 2.77 8.00
N ASN A 48 -9.62 2.86 6.67
CA ASN A 48 -10.87 3.22 6.03
C ASN A 48 -11.93 2.12 6.23
N HIS A 49 -12.49 2.06 7.43
CA HIS A 49 -13.89 1.70 7.59
C HIS A 49 -14.72 2.72 6.79
N PRO A 50 -15.77 2.30 6.06
CA PRO A 50 -16.74 3.25 5.53
C PRO A 50 -17.25 4.09 6.69
N LEU A 51 -17.06 5.41 6.63
CA LEU A 51 -17.65 6.36 7.58
C LEU A 51 -19.16 6.04 7.64
N GLN A 52 -19.65 5.64 8.80
CA GLN A 52 -21.10 5.56 8.99
C GLN A 52 -21.65 6.98 8.84
N PRO A 53 -22.76 7.17 8.11
CA PRO A 53 -23.32 8.49 7.90
C PRO A 53 -23.60 9.18 9.25
N GLY A 54 -22.96 10.33 9.48
CA GLY A 54 -23.12 11.14 10.69
C GLY A 54 -21.92 11.21 11.64
N GLN A 55 -20.76 10.64 11.29
CA GLN A 55 -19.52 10.81 12.06
C GLN A 55 -18.58 11.83 11.43
N GLU A 56 -18.08 12.78 12.24
CA GLU A 56 -17.00 13.69 11.84
C GLU A 56 -15.65 12.93 11.78
N PRO A 57 -14.76 13.24 10.82
CA PRO A 57 -13.44 12.63 10.73
C PRO A 57 -12.59 13.04 11.93
N ILE A 58 -12.20 12.05 12.74
CA ILE A 58 -11.29 12.24 13.88
C ILE A 58 -9.86 12.18 13.34
N LEU A 59 -8.97 13.03 13.85
CA LEU A 59 -7.51 13.10 13.56
C LEU A 59 -6.71 11.77 13.65
N ASN A 60 -7.35 10.63 13.90
CA ASN A 60 -6.81 9.28 13.99
C ASN A 60 -7.33 8.33 12.89
N THR A 61 -7.79 8.85 11.74
CA THR A 61 -8.30 8.04 10.61
C THR A 61 -7.26 7.60 9.59
N TYR A 62 -5.98 7.95 9.78
CA TYR A 62 -4.91 7.60 8.86
C TYR A 62 -4.36 6.21 9.17
N GLY A 63 -4.42 5.29 8.21
CA GLY A 63 -3.67 4.05 8.21
C GLY A 63 -2.21 4.26 7.83
N LEU A 64 -1.45 3.16 7.78
CA LEU A 64 -0.04 3.21 7.37
C LEU A 64 0.09 3.72 5.94
N ILE A 65 -0.80 3.32 5.02
CA ILE A 65 -0.70 3.70 3.61
C ILE A 65 -0.86 5.21 3.36
N ASP A 66 -1.54 5.92 4.26
CA ASP A 66 -1.76 7.37 4.17
C ASP A 66 -0.47 8.17 4.39
N TRP A 67 0.54 7.61 5.06
CA TRP A 67 1.85 8.26 5.22
C TRP A 67 2.64 8.33 3.92
N LEU A 68 2.17 7.66 2.86
CA LEU A 68 2.74 7.77 1.50
C LEU A 68 2.19 8.95 0.71
N ALA A 69 1.27 9.75 1.27
CA ALA A 69 0.71 10.91 0.61
C ALA A 69 1.79 11.97 0.29
N ASP A 70 2.83 12.07 1.11
CA ASP A 70 3.98 12.96 0.87
C ASP A 70 5.28 12.23 1.18
N ILE A 71 6.03 11.89 0.13
CA ILE A 71 7.30 11.18 0.26
C ILE A 71 8.39 12.00 0.99
N ASN A 72 8.21 13.31 1.12
CA ASN A 72 9.15 14.16 1.86
C ASN A 72 8.98 14.03 3.38
N TRP A 73 7.93 13.34 3.84
CA TRP A 73 7.82 12.98 5.25
C TRP A 73 8.84 11.90 5.60
N PRO A 74 9.69 12.12 6.63
CA PRO A 74 10.70 11.13 7.00
C PRO A 74 10.15 9.73 7.29
N VAL A 75 8.90 9.65 7.77
CA VAL A 75 8.22 8.38 8.04
C VAL A 75 7.75 7.62 6.78
N ALA A 76 7.60 8.28 5.63
CA ALA A 76 7.00 7.69 4.42
C ALA A 76 7.84 6.52 3.86
N HIS A 77 9.15 6.69 3.79
CA HIS A 77 10.04 5.63 3.29
C HIS A 77 10.09 4.41 4.24
N PRO A 78 10.28 4.57 5.56
CA PRO A 78 10.12 3.47 6.52
C PRO A 78 8.77 2.74 6.39
N VAL A 79 7.67 3.48 6.21
CA VAL A 79 6.35 2.89 5.99
C VAL A 79 6.34 2.01 4.74
N SER A 80 6.84 2.49 3.60
CA SER A 80 6.85 1.69 2.38
C SER A 80 7.67 0.42 2.54
N GLN A 81 8.82 0.49 3.23
CA GLN A 81 9.63 -0.69 3.55
C GLN A 81 8.88 -1.67 4.44
N LEU A 82 8.17 -1.20 5.46
CA LEU A 82 7.34 -2.05 6.32
C LEU A 82 6.28 -2.80 5.50
N LEU A 83 5.55 -2.11 4.62
CA LEU A 83 4.53 -2.73 3.77
C LEU A 83 5.12 -3.79 2.84
N LEU A 84 6.30 -3.53 2.27
CA LEU A 84 6.99 -4.47 1.38
C LEU A 84 7.41 -5.76 2.09
N THR A 85 7.63 -5.75 3.41
CA THR A 85 7.95 -6.98 4.16
C THR A 85 6.83 -8.03 4.11
N LEU A 86 5.60 -7.63 3.80
CA LEU A 86 4.48 -8.58 3.65
C LEU A 86 4.58 -9.41 2.38
N VAL A 87 5.20 -8.85 1.34
CA VAL A 87 5.19 -9.45 0.00
C VAL A 87 6.57 -9.89 -0.47
N ASN A 88 7.65 -9.25 -0.01
CA ASN A 88 9.01 -9.57 -0.45
C ASN A 88 9.76 -10.55 0.47
N ASP A 89 9.50 -10.54 1.79
CA ASP A 89 10.32 -11.35 2.73
C ASP A 89 10.01 -12.86 2.67
N ASP A 90 8.73 -13.23 2.63
CA ASP A 90 8.27 -14.61 2.82
C ASP A 90 6.90 -14.83 2.16
N VAL A 91 6.80 -15.90 1.35
CA VAL A 91 5.55 -16.32 0.70
C VAL A 91 4.44 -16.58 1.73
N SER A 92 4.76 -17.11 2.90
CA SER A 92 3.81 -17.38 3.98
C SER A 92 3.20 -16.09 4.54
N LYS A 93 3.98 -14.99 4.62
CA LYS A 93 3.46 -13.68 5.02
C LYS A 93 2.53 -13.13 3.93
N ARG A 94 2.93 -13.29 2.67
CA ARG A 94 2.15 -12.87 1.51
C ARG A 94 0.80 -13.57 1.45
N ASP A 95 0.78 -14.89 1.62
CA ASP A 95 -0.45 -15.69 1.62
C ASP A 95 -1.37 -15.32 2.80
N ALA A 96 -0.80 -14.94 3.95
CA ALA A 96 -1.57 -14.61 5.14
C ALA A 96 -2.11 -13.17 5.16
N TYR A 97 -1.38 -12.20 4.59
CA TYR A 97 -1.65 -10.78 4.78
C TYR A 97 -1.65 -9.96 3.47
N GLY A 98 -1.22 -10.54 2.35
CA GLY A 98 -1.08 -9.86 1.07
C GLY A 98 -2.39 -9.23 0.59
N ASP A 99 -3.52 -9.89 0.79
CA ASP A 99 -4.84 -9.38 0.39
C ASP A 99 -5.19 -8.05 1.06
N VAL A 100 -4.74 -7.83 2.32
CA VAL A 100 -4.97 -6.55 3.02
C VAL A 100 -4.17 -5.44 2.37
N LEU A 101 -2.90 -5.70 2.04
CA LEU A 101 -2.06 -4.74 1.31
C LEU A 101 -2.63 -4.47 -0.09
N VAL A 102 -3.06 -5.52 -0.80
CA VAL A 102 -3.66 -5.39 -2.13
C VAL A 102 -4.90 -4.50 -2.07
N ALA A 103 -5.81 -4.77 -1.14
CA ALA A 103 -7.02 -3.97 -0.98
C ALA A 103 -6.71 -2.48 -0.71
N ALA A 104 -5.76 -2.21 0.20
CA ALA A 104 -5.34 -0.86 0.54
C ALA A 104 -4.74 -0.12 -0.67
N VAL A 105 -3.81 -0.76 -1.37
CA VAL A 105 -3.15 -0.18 -2.54
C VAL A 105 -4.13 0.02 -3.68
N VAL A 106 -4.99 -0.96 -3.98
CA VAL A 106 -6.03 -0.83 -5.02
C VAL A 106 -6.98 0.33 -4.71
N ARG A 107 -7.37 0.53 -3.44
CA ARG A 107 -8.16 1.70 -3.03
C ARG A 107 -7.44 2.99 -3.40
N VAL A 108 -6.16 3.11 -3.10
CA VAL A 108 -5.38 4.31 -3.46
C VAL A 108 -5.32 4.48 -4.98
N LEU A 109 -4.94 3.45 -5.73
CA LEU A 109 -4.81 3.58 -7.19
C LEU A 109 -6.12 3.94 -7.89
N GLU A 110 -7.26 3.43 -7.41
CA GLU A 110 -8.54 3.55 -8.10
C GLU A 110 -9.42 4.70 -7.60
N ASN A 111 -9.33 5.08 -6.33
CA ASN A 111 -10.33 5.95 -5.69
C ASN A 111 -9.76 7.26 -5.10
N VAL A 112 -8.44 7.46 -5.10
CA VAL A 112 -7.79 8.67 -4.59
C VAL A 112 -7.51 9.61 -5.76
N ASP A 113 -7.83 10.90 -5.62
CA ASP A 113 -7.61 11.92 -6.65
C ASP A 113 -6.40 12.82 -6.33
N GLU A 114 -5.77 12.63 -5.17
CA GLU A 114 -4.44 13.15 -4.84
C GLU A 114 -3.36 12.37 -5.62
N TRP A 115 -3.03 12.87 -6.82
CA TRP A 115 -2.15 12.17 -7.76
C TRP A 115 -0.72 11.96 -7.26
N ASP A 116 -0.20 12.84 -6.42
CA ASP A 116 1.07 12.65 -5.71
C ASP A 116 1.04 11.39 -4.83
N TRP A 117 -0.01 11.22 -4.03
CA TRP A 117 -0.18 10.01 -3.21
C TRP A 117 -0.32 8.75 -4.05
N VAL A 118 -1.09 8.82 -5.14
CA VAL A 118 -1.24 7.69 -6.09
C VAL A 118 0.13 7.32 -6.68
N TYR A 119 0.89 8.32 -7.13
CA TYR A 119 2.21 8.14 -7.71
C TYR A 119 3.20 7.53 -6.72
N TRP A 120 3.28 8.06 -5.49
CA TRP A 120 4.18 7.54 -4.47
C TRP A 120 3.83 6.12 -4.05
N THR A 121 2.54 5.79 -3.97
CA THR A 121 2.09 4.41 -3.72
C THR A 121 2.53 3.48 -4.85
N LEU A 122 2.36 3.90 -6.11
CA LEU A 122 2.79 3.13 -7.27
C LEU A 122 4.32 2.88 -7.26
N VAL A 123 5.12 3.93 -7.10
CA VAL A 123 6.58 3.85 -7.20
C VAL A 123 7.24 3.18 -5.99
N HIS A 124 6.76 3.46 -4.77
CA HIS A 124 7.41 2.98 -3.55
C HIS A 124 6.84 1.67 -3.00
N VAL A 125 5.66 1.26 -3.46
CA VAL A 125 5.07 -0.03 -3.06
C VAL A 125 4.98 -0.96 -4.27
N VAL A 126 4.15 -0.65 -5.27
CA VAL A 126 3.82 -1.59 -6.34
C VAL A 126 5.03 -1.95 -7.21
N ASP A 127 5.78 -0.94 -7.69
CA ASP A 127 6.94 -1.20 -8.55
C ASP A 127 8.11 -1.85 -7.80
N ARG A 128 8.10 -1.81 -6.45
CA ARG A 128 9.12 -2.41 -5.58
C ARG A 128 8.83 -3.85 -5.18
N ILE A 129 7.73 -4.43 -5.66
CA ILE A 129 7.41 -5.85 -5.42
C ILE A 129 8.30 -6.71 -6.31
N GLU A 130 9.06 -7.61 -5.69
CA GLU A 130 10.08 -8.42 -6.36
C GLU A 130 9.47 -9.52 -7.24
N ASP A 131 8.40 -10.15 -6.76
CA ASP A 131 7.66 -11.14 -7.55
C ASP A 131 6.74 -10.44 -8.56
N ARG A 132 7.27 -10.24 -9.77
CA ARG A 132 6.55 -9.59 -10.87
C ARG A 132 5.35 -10.41 -11.35
N THR A 133 5.32 -11.72 -11.15
CA THR A 133 4.16 -12.53 -11.53
C THR A 133 3.02 -12.26 -10.58
N TRP A 134 3.24 -12.41 -9.27
CA TRP A 134 2.24 -12.11 -8.26
C TRP A 134 1.77 -10.65 -8.33
N MET A 135 2.71 -9.70 -8.46
CA MET A 135 2.35 -8.27 -8.60
C MET A 135 1.41 -8.02 -9.78
N ARG A 136 1.66 -8.63 -10.95
CA ARG A 136 0.77 -8.47 -12.12
C ARG A 136 -0.58 -9.14 -11.93
N GLU A 137 -0.63 -10.29 -11.27
CA GLU A 137 -1.88 -10.97 -10.93
C GLU A 137 -2.72 -10.14 -9.95
N SER A 138 -2.09 -9.55 -8.93
CA SER A 138 -2.76 -8.77 -7.89
C SER A 138 -3.15 -7.36 -8.34
N PHE A 139 -2.30 -6.67 -9.11
CA PHE A 139 -2.47 -5.24 -9.42
C PHE A 139 -2.70 -4.94 -10.90
N GLY A 140 -2.47 -5.90 -11.82
CA GLY A 140 -2.48 -5.61 -13.25
C GLY A 140 -3.79 -5.06 -13.80
N GLY A 141 -4.94 -5.44 -13.20
CA GLY A 141 -6.24 -4.85 -13.54
C GLY A 141 -6.32 -3.37 -13.14
N SER A 142 -5.93 -3.05 -11.92
CA SER A 142 -5.93 -1.69 -11.37
C SER A 142 -4.92 -0.79 -12.06
N LEU A 143 -3.73 -1.30 -12.41
CA LEU A 143 -2.71 -0.55 -13.16
C LEU A 143 -3.21 -0.12 -14.55
N ARG A 144 -3.92 -0.99 -15.26
CA ARG A 144 -4.52 -0.63 -16.57
C ARG A 144 -5.61 0.43 -16.42
N ARG A 145 -6.46 0.31 -15.40
CA ARG A 145 -7.48 1.34 -15.09
C ARG A 145 -6.85 2.67 -14.69
N LEU A 146 -5.78 2.63 -13.89
CA LEU A 146 -5.03 3.83 -13.51
C LEU A 146 -4.51 4.56 -14.75
N ARG A 147 -3.89 3.83 -15.69
CA ARG A 147 -3.39 4.41 -16.95
C ARG A 147 -4.48 5.13 -17.75
N GLU A 148 -5.72 4.63 -17.72
CA GLU A 148 -6.85 5.26 -18.39
C GLU A 148 -7.41 6.48 -17.62
N ARG A 149 -7.18 6.54 -16.31
CA ARG A 149 -7.72 7.57 -15.40
C ARG A 149 -6.80 8.77 -15.22
N VAL A 150 -5.47 8.57 -15.29
CA VAL A 150 -4.48 9.63 -15.07
C VAL A 150 -4.71 10.78 -16.07
N PRO A 151 -4.96 12.01 -15.59
CA PRO A 151 -5.09 13.17 -16.46
C PRO A 151 -3.78 13.44 -17.20
N ARG A 152 -3.87 13.90 -18.45
CA ARG A 152 -2.70 14.23 -19.26
C ARG A 152 -1.71 15.18 -18.58
N GLN A 153 -2.21 16.12 -17.78
CA GLN A 153 -1.39 17.09 -17.04
C GLN A 153 -0.50 16.41 -16.00
N GLU A 154 -1.03 15.38 -15.32
CA GLU A 154 -0.28 14.60 -14.34
C GLU A 154 0.70 13.65 -15.03
N GLU A 155 0.29 13.05 -16.14
CA GLU A 155 1.20 12.21 -16.95
C GLU A 155 2.44 12.99 -17.40
N GLU A 156 2.27 14.22 -17.89
CA GLU A 156 3.37 15.09 -18.32
C GLU A 156 4.31 15.50 -17.16
N GLY A 157 3.85 15.41 -15.91
CA GLY A 157 4.63 15.77 -14.72
C GLY A 157 5.30 14.59 -14.00
N TRP A 158 4.74 13.39 -14.08
CA TRP A 158 5.09 12.28 -13.19
C TRP A 158 5.49 10.98 -13.92
N GLU A 159 5.28 10.85 -15.23
CA GLU A 159 5.65 9.65 -16.01
C GLU A 159 4.91 8.36 -15.54
N PHE A 160 3.63 8.47 -15.18
CA PHE A 160 2.81 7.34 -14.77
C PHE A 160 2.82 6.19 -15.80
N ALA A 161 2.75 6.51 -17.09
CA ALA A 161 2.73 5.52 -18.15
C ALA A 161 4.00 4.67 -18.17
N GLU A 162 5.17 5.25 -17.94
CA GLU A 162 6.43 4.50 -17.90
C GLU A 162 6.44 3.52 -16.72
N VAL A 163 6.08 3.99 -15.52
CA VAL A 163 6.06 3.14 -14.33
C VAL A 163 5.04 2.02 -14.47
N ILE A 164 3.87 2.30 -15.04
CA ILE A 164 2.81 1.31 -15.29
C ILE A 164 3.28 0.27 -16.32
N SER A 165 3.89 0.68 -17.44
CA SER A 165 4.41 -0.23 -18.46
C SER A 165 5.49 -1.14 -17.90
N ARG A 166 6.41 -0.59 -17.08
CA ARG A 166 7.43 -1.37 -16.36
C ARG A 166 6.81 -2.38 -15.40
N CYS A 167 5.76 -2.01 -14.69
CA CYS A 167 5.03 -2.94 -13.81
C CYS A 167 4.35 -4.07 -14.61
N LEU A 168 3.71 -3.74 -15.72
CA LEU A 168 3.03 -4.71 -16.57
C LEU A 168 4.02 -5.57 -17.39
N GLY A 169 5.27 -5.11 -17.56
CA GLY A 169 6.29 -5.77 -18.37
C GLY A 169 6.09 -5.56 -19.87
N GLU A 170 5.51 -4.43 -20.26
CA GLU A 170 5.15 -4.12 -21.65
C GLU A 170 6.35 -3.62 -22.48
N ASP A 171 7.48 -3.27 -21.85
CA ASP A 171 8.66 -2.67 -22.50
C ASP A 171 9.65 -3.68 -23.11
N SER A 172 9.35 -4.97 -23.16
CA SER A 172 10.29 -6.03 -23.65
C SER A 172 10.07 -6.50 -25.09
N SER A 173 9.32 -5.76 -25.92
CA SER A 173 8.95 -6.20 -27.29
C SER A 173 9.58 -5.39 -28.43
N ALA A 174 10.78 -4.82 -28.24
CA ALA A 174 11.48 -4.07 -29.29
C ALA A 174 12.78 -4.73 -29.80
N ASP A 175 13.05 -6.00 -29.47
CA ASP A 175 14.30 -6.67 -29.90
C ASP A 175 14.14 -8.17 -30.24
N GLN A 176 13.16 -8.50 -31.10
CA GLN A 176 13.17 -9.75 -31.88
C GLN A 176 12.70 -9.45 -33.31
N GLY A 177 13.62 -8.91 -34.09
CA GLY A 177 13.42 -8.58 -35.50
C GLY A 177 14.74 -8.51 -36.25
N GLU A 178 15.50 -9.61 -36.26
CA GLU A 178 16.47 -9.95 -37.31
C GLU A 178 16.42 -11.46 -37.60
#